data_AF-A0A0K2SYK3-F1
#
_entry.id   AF-A0A0K2SYK3-F1
#
_cell.length_a   1.000
_cell.length_b   1.000
_cell.length_c   1.000
_cell.angle_alpha   90.00
_cell.angle_beta   90.00
_cell.angle_gamma   90.00
#
_symmetry.space_group_name_H-M   'P 1'
#
loop_
_entity.id
_entity.type
_entity.pdbx_description
1 polymer ?
#
loop_
_entity_poly.entity_id
_entity_poly.type
_entity_poly.pdbx_seq_one_letter_code
_entity_poly.pdbx_strand_id
1 'polypeptide(L)'
;GRTSYSKSKRDPLHCIDDTNTAFEASKSALINTPGLSHPLHHVPTAIVTNISSEGIGVILQQNDGTSSKQLNFFSRGLTTSEKKRSTH
;
A
#
# COMPACT_ATOMS: atom_id res chain seq x y z
N GLY A 1 -31.36 -1.93 -14.32
CA GLY A 1 -31.11 -2.70 -13.09
C GLY A 1 -29.63 -3.02 -13.00
N ARG A 2 -28.97 -2.73 -11.87
CA ARG A 2 -27.60 -3.18 -11.62
C ARG A 2 -27.67 -4.25 -10.54
N THR A 3 -27.33 -5.48 -10.92
CA THR A 3 -27.32 -6.63 -10.03
C THR A 3 -26.13 -6.52 -9.08
N SER A 4 -26.42 -6.49 -7.78
CA SER A 4 -25.44 -6.59 -6.70
C SER A 4 -24.94 -8.04 -6.63
N TYR A 5 -23.73 -8.28 -7.14
CA TYR A 5 -23.09 -9.58 -7.06
C TYR A 5 -22.58 -9.81 -5.62
N SER A 6 -23.30 -10.61 -4.86
CA SER A 6 -22.87 -11.09 -3.54
C SER A 6 -21.93 -12.27 -3.73
N LYS A 7 -20.61 -12.04 -3.66
CA LYS A 7 -19.62 -13.13 -3.72
C LYS A 7 -19.74 -14.03 -2.48
N SER A 8 -19.99 -15.31 -2.72
CA SER A 8 -19.95 -16.37 -1.71
C SER A 8 -18.49 -16.78 -1.46
N LYS A 9 -18.14 -17.21 -0.23
CA LYS A 9 -16.79 -17.70 0.12
C LYS A 9 -16.28 -18.88 -0.74
N ARG A 10 -17.15 -19.47 -1.56
CA ARG A 10 -16.86 -20.64 -2.42
C ARG A 10 -16.82 -20.32 -3.92
N ASP A 11 -16.97 -19.05 -4.31
CA ASP A 11 -16.85 -18.69 -5.71
C ASP A 11 -15.37 -18.82 -6.14
N PRO A 12 -15.07 -19.50 -7.26
CA PRO A 12 -13.72 -19.59 -7.78
C PRO A 12 -13.13 -18.19 -7.94
N LEU A 13 -11.95 -17.96 -7.35
CA LEU A 13 -11.22 -16.72 -7.56
C LEU A 13 -10.85 -16.62 -9.03
N HIS A 14 -11.51 -15.71 -9.75
CA HIS A 14 -11.18 -15.42 -11.14
C HIS A 14 -9.87 -14.61 -11.14
N CYS A 15 -8.74 -15.31 -11.16
CA CYS A 15 -7.43 -14.69 -11.25
C CYS A 15 -7.20 -14.26 -12.72
N ILE A 16 -7.65 -13.05 -13.06
CA ILE A 16 -7.29 -12.38 -14.30
C ILE A 16 -5.80 -11.99 -14.26
N ASP A 17 -5.15 -11.84 -15.42
CA ASP A 17 -3.71 -11.60 -15.53
C ASP A 17 -3.22 -10.45 -14.63
N ASP A 18 -3.98 -9.35 -14.55
CA ASP A 18 -3.67 -8.21 -13.67
C ASP A 18 -3.60 -8.59 -12.17
N THR A 19 -4.41 -9.54 -11.73
CA THR A 19 -4.41 -10.02 -10.33
C THR A 19 -3.13 -10.81 -10.04
N ASN A 20 -2.69 -11.62 -10.99
CA ASN A 20 -1.44 -12.36 -10.88
C ASN A 20 -0.23 -11.40 -10.90
N THR A 21 -0.23 -10.40 -11.78
CA THR A 21 0.82 -9.39 -11.83
C THR A 21 0.94 -8.63 -10.52
N ALA A 22 -0.18 -8.16 -9.94
CA ALA A 22 -0.18 -7.47 -8.66
C ALA A 22 0.29 -8.37 -7.50
N PHE A 23 -0.07 -9.65 -7.52
CA PHE A 23 0.35 -10.62 -6.51
C PHE A 23 1.86 -10.89 -6.56
N GLU A 24 2.41 -11.12 -7.76
CA GLU A 24 3.86 -11.33 -7.93
C GLU A 24 4.65 -10.06 -7.63
N ALA A 25 4.14 -8.88 -8.01
CA ALA A 25 4.73 -7.60 -7.62
C ALA A 25 4.76 -7.45 -6.08
N SER A 26 3.69 -7.85 -5.40
CA SER A 26 3.61 -7.81 -3.92
C SER A 26 4.62 -8.75 -3.27
N LYS A 27 4.77 -9.97 -3.79
CA LYS A 27 5.81 -10.91 -3.31
C LYS A 27 7.21 -10.34 -3.48
N SER A 28 7.51 -9.82 -4.66
CA SER A 28 8.81 -9.21 -4.96
C SER A 28 9.08 -8.02 -4.04
N ALA A 29 8.08 -7.17 -3.81
CA ALA A 29 8.19 -6.07 -2.87
C ALA A 29 8.51 -6.56 -1.45
N LEU A 30 7.82 -7.58 -0.95
CA LEU A 30 8.06 -8.14 0.38
C LEU A 30 9.46 -8.74 0.53
N ILE A 31 9.96 -9.45 -0.48
CA ILE A 31 11.31 -10.04 -0.45
C ILE A 31 12.40 -8.95 -0.43
N ASN A 32 12.17 -7.85 -1.14
CA ASN A 32 13.14 -6.77 -1.29
C ASN A 32 12.92 -5.61 -0.30
N THR A 33 11.98 -5.74 0.64
CA THR A 33 11.67 -4.66 1.58
C THR A 33 12.84 -4.46 2.56
N PRO A 34 13.37 -3.23 2.72
CA PRO A 34 14.38 -2.95 3.72
C PRO A 34 13.85 -3.32 5.12
N GLY A 35 14.71 -3.90 5.95
CA GLY A 35 14.35 -4.25 7.32
C GLY A 35 13.86 -3.03 8.10
N LEU A 36 12.76 -3.20 8.85
CA LEU A 36 12.26 -2.16 9.73
C LEU A 36 13.30 -1.87 10.82
N SER A 37 13.62 -0.59 11.01
CA SER A 37 14.54 -0.14 12.03
C SER A 37 13.81 0.25 13.31
N HIS A 38 14.47 0.10 14.45
CA HIS A 38 13.96 0.65 15.70
C HIS A 38 14.00 2.19 15.66
N PRO A 39 12.97 2.88 16.18
CA PRO A 39 12.96 4.32 16.25
C PRO A 39 14.12 4.86 17.09
N LEU A 40 14.79 5.88 16.57
CA LEU A 40 15.85 6.62 17.27
C LEU A 40 15.23 7.85 17.94
N HIS A 41 15.38 7.98 19.26
CA HIS A 41 14.71 9.04 20.04
C HIS A 41 15.10 10.48 19.63
N HIS A 42 16.29 10.67 19.06
CA HIS A 42 16.83 12.00 18.74
C HIS A 42 16.78 12.33 17.25
N VAL A 43 16.22 11.44 16.43
CA VAL A 43 16.14 11.65 14.98
C VAL A 43 14.70 12.03 14.62
N PRO A 44 14.48 13.14 13.88
CA PRO A 44 13.14 13.49 13.42
C PRO A 44 12.51 12.40 12.57
N THR A 45 11.22 12.16 12.76
CA THR A 45 10.43 11.28 11.90
C THR A 45 9.88 12.05 10.69
N ALA A 46 9.80 11.37 9.56
CA ALA A 46 9.22 11.88 8.33
C ALA A 46 8.20 10.86 7.79
N ILE A 47 7.17 11.38 7.15
CA ILE A 47 6.15 10.60 6.48
C ILE A 47 6.28 10.82 4.98
N VAL A 48 6.45 9.74 4.22
CA VAL A 48 6.43 9.76 2.75
C VAL A 48 5.15 9.09 2.29
N THR A 49 4.40 9.74 1.42
CA THR A 49 3.10 9.23 0.95
C THR A 49 3.09 9.15 -0.57
N ASN A 50 2.60 8.03 -1.11
CA ASN A 50 2.27 7.85 -2.51
C ASN A 50 0.77 7.52 -2.63
N ILE A 51 0.08 8.14 -3.59
CA ILE A 51 -1.37 7.99 -3.77
C ILE A 51 -1.64 7.54 -5.21
N SER A 52 -2.46 6.50 -5.36
CA SER A 52 -3.03 6.07 -6.64
C SER A 52 -4.54 6.30 -6.66
N SER A 53 -5.17 6.05 -7.79
CA SER A 53 -6.65 6.04 -7.91
C SER A 53 -7.32 5.00 -7.01
N GLU A 54 -6.56 4.01 -6.52
CA GLU A 54 -7.07 2.89 -5.74
C GLU A 54 -6.77 3.01 -4.24
N GLY A 55 -5.69 3.68 -3.85
CA GLY A 55 -5.22 3.65 -2.47
C GLY A 55 -4.12 4.65 -2.15
N ILE A 56 -3.82 4.73 -0.86
CA ILE A 56 -2.74 5.53 -0.29
C ILE A 56 -1.73 4.56 0.32
N GLY A 57 -0.46 4.69 -0.08
CA GLY A 57 0.69 4.05 0.56
C GLY A 57 1.48 5.09 1.35
N VAL A 58 1.87 4.75 2.57
CA VAL A 58 2.61 5.64 3.48
C VAL A 58 3.81 4.90 4.06
N ILE A 59 4.94 5.59 4.14
CA ILE A 59 6.16 5.13 4.79
C ILE A 59 6.46 6.08 5.95
N LEU A 60 6.58 5.55 7.15
CA LEU A 60 7.16 6.25 8.28
C LEU A 60 8.65 5.95 8.30
N GLN A 61 9.49 7.00 8.25
CA GLN A 61 10.94 6.85 8.19
C GLN A 61 11.66 7.89 9.06
N GLN A 62 12.92 7.62 9.39
CA GLN A 62 13.84 8.55 10.03
C GLN A 62 15.09 8.71 9.16
N ASN A 63 15.56 9.94 8.98
CA ASN A 63 16.82 10.19 8.31
C ASN A 63 17.87 10.61 9.35
N ASP A 64 18.86 9.75 9.58
CA ASP A 64 19.94 9.99 10.55
C ASP A 64 21.11 10.80 9.96
N GLY A 65 20.92 11.39 8.78
CA GLY A 65 21.92 12.16 8.04
C GLY A 65 22.74 11.32 7.07
N THR A 66 22.73 9.99 7.20
CA THR A 66 23.46 9.07 6.32
C THR A 66 22.53 8.21 5.47
N SER A 67 21.40 7.79 6.03
CA SER A 67 20.45 6.91 5.36
C SER A 67 19.04 7.16 5.85
N SER A 68 18.07 6.89 4.96
CA SER A 68 16.66 6.82 5.37
C SER A 68 16.36 5.43 5.91
N LYS A 69 15.96 5.37 7.18
CA LYS A 69 15.57 4.15 7.88
C LYS A 69 14.06 4.08 7.97
N GLN A 70 13.49 3.03 7.40
CA GLN A 70 12.05 2.80 7.44
C GLN A 70 11.67 2.22 8.80
N LEU A 71 10.69 2.83 9.45
CA LEU A 71 10.16 2.40 10.75
C LEU A 71 8.88 1.59 10.57
N ASN A 72 8.04 1.96 9.59
CA ASN A 72 6.81 1.23 9.30
C ASN A 72 6.25 1.58 7.91
N PHE A 73 5.41 0.69 7.39
CA PHE A 73 4.62 0.87 6.19
C PHE A 73 3.14 0.83 6.53
N PHE A 74 2.39 1.81 6.06
CA PHE A 74 0.93 1.84 6.17
C PHE A 74 0.32 1.89 4.78
N SER A 75 -0.84 1.25 4.62
CA SER A 75 -1.61 1.37 3.39
C SER A 75 -3.09 1.38 3.70
N ARG A 76 -3.85 2.10 2.87
CA ARG A 76 -5.30 2.16 2.97
C ARG A 76 -5.89 2.32 1.57
N GLY A 77 -6.85 1.46 1.21
CA GLY A 77 -7.64 1.65 0.00
C GLY A 77 -8.52 2.89 0.10
N LEU A 78 -8.70 3.61 -1.02
CA LEU A 78 -9.59 4.76 -1.07
C LEU A 78 -11.05 4.30 -0.96
N THR A 79 -11.85 5.03 -0.19
CA THR A 79 -13.31 4.88 -0.17
C THR A 79 -13.91 5.32 -1.51
N THR A 80 -15.12 4.88 -1.82
CA THR A 80 -15.83 5.29 -3.05
C THR A 80 -15.96 6.81 -3.17
N SER A 81 -16.12 7.51 -2.05
CA SER A 81 -16.18 8.98 -2.02
C SER A 81 -14.83 9.64 -2.28
N GLU A 82 -13.73 9.05 -1.81
CA GLU A 82 -12.37 9.55 -2.06
C GLU A 82 -11.93 9.29 -3.51
N LYS A 83 -12.26 8.12 -4.08
CA LYS A 83 -11.98 7.80 -5.49
C LYS A 83 -12.61 8.81 -6.46
N LYS A 84 -13.83 9.31 -6.14
CA LYS A 84 -14.53 10.32 -6.95
C LYS A 84 -13.83 11.68 -6.99
N ARG A 85 -12.88 11.95 -6.09
CA ARG A 85 -12.09 13.19 -6.08
C ARG A 85 -10.81 13.08 -6.90
N SER A 86 -10.51 11.91 -7.48
CA SER A 86 -9.28 11.65 -8.24
C SER A 86 -9.37 12.01 -9.74
N THR A 87 -10.46 12.66 -10.18
CA THR A 87 -10.73 13.02 -11.59
C THR A 87 -10.74 14.54 -11.85
N HIS A 88 -9.81 15.30 -11.28
CA HIS A 88 -9.62 16.72 -11.65
C HIS A 88 -8.14 17.02 -11.90
#